data_AF-A0A3E5E2J8-F1
#
_entry.id   AF-A0A3E5E2J8-F1
#
_cell.length_a   1.000
_cell.length_b   1.000
_cell.length_c   1.000
_cell.angle_alpha   90.00
_cell.angle_beta   90.00
_cell.angle_gamma   90.00
#
_symmetry.space_group_name_H-M   'P 1'
#
loop_
_entity.id
_entity.type
_entity.pdbx_description
1 polymer ?
#
loop_
_entity_poly.entity_id
_entity_poly.type
_entity_poly.pdbx_seq_one_letter_code
_entity_poly.pdbx_strand_id
1 'polypeptide(L)'
;MQYINATIELLKTYSSSKRMKELLALAIWFKMQHSNSVIWNVTEYKLRKGLRIGKVKAERLIRDMKDSDLFTIDGNKVVVSSFRDHTTKWTRKNKEYHGAMVCKFEVKEYTMKELYNLINEKLFVYPICAAEHKDCCMKASDDGKVGAKGKAITIGQFKKAINMSSGAVSKLKKKLIGEGKISSTLAEKHSFDVRNEEETKRTLKRTGKKKADFIVGTLGFIVLACSYSITDRMVSDGFRHLIYGKQNEKVIQKDMSFGGIPDGFFC
;
A
#
# COMPACT_ATOMS: atom_id res chain seq x y z
N MET A 1 7.64 1.86 -20.76
CA MET A 1 7.38 2.66 -19.54
C MET A 1 8.14 2.01 -18.39
N GLN A 2 9.06 2.73 -17.73
CA GLN A 2 9.93 2.17 -16.70
C GLN A 2 9.32 2.34 -15.31
N TYR A 3 9.46 1.35 -14.43
CA TYR A 3 8.92 1.37 -13.08
C TYR A 3 9.98 1.03 -12.03
N ILE A 4 9.89 1.70 -10.88
CA ILE A 4 10.59 1.31 -9.65
C ILE A 4 9.61 0.54 -8.78
N ASN A 5 10.04 -0.61 -8.29
CA ASN A 5 9.28 -1.39 -7.33
C ASN A 5 9.81 -1.08 -5.94
N ALA A 6 8.96 -0.61 -5.04
CA ALA A 6 9.26 -0.48 -3.62
C ALA A 6 8.37 -1.40 -2.80
N THR A 7 8.93 -2.04 -1.77
CA THR A 7 8.15 -2.95 -0.92
C THR A 7 7.16 -2.16 -0.07
N ILE A 8 5.99 -2.74 0.15
CA ILE A 8 4.97 -2.10 0.99
C ILE A 8 5.45 -1.97 2.44
N GLU A 9 6.27 -2.91 2.91
CA GLU A 9 6.89 -2.86 4.23
C GLU A 9 7.81 -1.64 4.36
N LEU A 10 8.65 -1.36 3.36
CA LEU A 10 9.46 -0.14 3.33
C LEU A 10 8.59 1.13 3.40
N LEU A 11 7.50 1.18 2.62
CA LEU A 11 6.57 2.31 2.65
C LEU A 11 5.94 2.49 4.04
N LYS A 12 5.57 1.41 4.73
CA LYS A 12 5.00 1.46 6.09
C LYS A 12 6.03 1.90 7.12
N THR A 13 7.26 1.40 7.06
CA THR A 13 8.34 1.78 7.98
C THR A 13 8.62 3.27 7.92
N TYR A 14 8.66 3.84 6.71
CA TYR A 14 8.90 5.28 6.50
C TYR A 14 7.62 6.13 6.48
N SER A 15 6.43 5.57 6.78
CA SER A 15 5.19 6.35 6.88
C SER A 15 4.98 6.99 8.25
N SER A 16 5.77 6.59 9.25
CA SER A 16 5.64 6.97 10.67
C SER A 16 5.81 8.47 10.94
N SER A 17 6.51 9.22 10.10
CA SER A 17 6.61 10.67 10.25
C SER A 17 6.70 11.37 8.91
N LYS A 18 6.35 12.66 8.89
CA LYS A 18 6.51 13.49 7.68
C LYS A 18 7.95 13.50 7.20
N ARG A 19 8.93 13.58 8.11
CA ARG A 19 10.36 13.61 7.78
C ARG A 19 10.81 12.30 7.12
N MET A 20 10.47 11.16 7.72
CA MET A 20 10.80 9.84 7.16
C MET A 20 10.15 9.62 5.79
N LYS A 21 8.91 10.09 5.60
CA LYS A 21 8.23 9.98 4.32
C LYS A 21 8.84 10.89 3.25
N GLU A 22 9.30 12.08 3.63
CA GLU A 22 10.08 12.98 2.75
C GLU A 22 11.46 12.35 2.40
N LEU A 23 12.09 11.58 3.30
CA LEU A 23 13.31 10.82 2.99
C LEU A 23 13.06 9.65 2.04
N LEU A 24 11.98 8.89 2.24
CA LEU A 24 11.60 7.84 1.30
C LEU A 24 11.30 8.42 -0.08
N ALA A 25 10.61 9.56 -0.15
CA ALA A 25 10.39 10.27 -1.41
C ALA A 25 11.71 10.69 -2.08
N LEU A 26 12.70 11.17 -1.32
CA LEU A 26 14.03 11.46 -1.82
C LEU A 26 14.73 10.20 -2.38
N ALA A 27 14.67 9.08 -1.66
CA ALA A 27 15.25 7.81 -2.09
C ALA A 27 14.62 7.29 -3.39
N ILE A 28 13.29 7.36 -3.49
CA ILE A 28 12.56 7.00 -4.72
C ILE A 28 12.97 7.93 -5.87
N TRP A 29 13.03 9.24 -5.63
CA TRP A 29 13.48 10.21 -6.63
C TRP A 29 14.89 9.90 -7.13
N PHE A 30 15.83 9.61 -6.24
CA PHE A 30 17.19 9.23 -6.61
C PHE A 30 17.25 7.99 -7.50
N LYS A 31 16.48 6.95 -7.17
CA LYS A 31 16.38 5.76 -8.02
C LYS A 31 15.70 6.02 -9.37
N MET A 32 14.90 7.07 -9.51
CA MET A 32 14.32 7.47 -10.81
C MET A 32 15.34 8.15 -11.72
N GLN A 33 16.35 8.81 -11.15
CA GLN A 33 17.33 9.56 -11.94
C GLN A 33 18.44 8.67 -12.53
N HIS A 34 18.78 7.56 -11.88
CA HIS A 34 19.94 6.74 -12.27
C HIS A 34 19.69 5.24 -12.14
N SER A 35 20.05 4.50 -13.20
CA SER A 35 19.93 3.03 -13.29
C SER A 35 20.64 2.30 -12.14
N ASN A 36 21.78 2.84 -11.70
CA ASN A 36 22.63 2.20 -10.67
C ASN A 36 22.27 2.62 -9.24
N SER A 37 21.23 3.45 -9.03
CA SER A 37 20.89 4.00 -7.71
C SER A 37 22.02 4.82 -7.06
N VAL A 38 22.96 5.35 -7.85
CA VAL A 38 24.10 6.15 -7.38
C VAL A 38 23.97 7.59 -7.84
N ILE A 39 24.21 8.54 -6.95
CA ILE A 39 24.25 9.98 -7.24
C ILE A 39 25.54 10.59 -6.76
N TRP A 40 26.14 11.40 -7.62
CA TRP A 40 27.35 12.14 -7.33
C TRP A 40 27.05 13.59 -6.99
N ASN A 41 27.78 14.12 -6.01
CA ASN A 41 27.75 15.54 -5.63
C ASN A 41 26.32 16.01 -5.39
N VAL A 42 25.66 15.45 -4.36
CA VAL A 42 24.32 15.89 -3.93
C VAL A 42 24.46 17.26 -3.28
N THR A 43 23.98 18.31 -3.96
CA THR A 43 24.02 19.69 -3.46
C THR A 43 22.63 20.22 -3.17
N GLU A 44 22.54 21.21 -2.29
CA GLU A 44 21.30 21.94 -1.99
C GLU A 44 20.62 22.43 -3.28
N TYR A 45 21.41 23.03 -4.19
CA TYR A 45 20.91 23.56 -5.46
C TYR A 45 20.25 22.48 -6.33
N LYS A 46 20.88 21.29 -6.46
CA LYS A 46 20.32 20.17 -7.22
C LYS A 46 18.99 19.71 -6.65
N LEU A 47 18.91 19.55 -5.33
CA LEU A 47 17.67 19.12 -4.68
C LEU A 47 16.55 20.16 -4.84
N ARG A 48 16.87 21.45 -4.68
CA ARG A 48 15.88 22.52 -4.86
C ARG A 48 15.31 22.55 -6.26
N LYS A 49 16.17 22.47 -7.28
CA LYS A 49 15.77 22.49 -8.69
C LYS A 49 14.98 21.23 -9.05
N GLY A 50 15.48 20.06 -8.68
CA GLY A 50 14.86 18.77 -9.05
C GLY A 50 13.54 18.49 -8.34
N LEU A 51 13.47 18.74 -7.03
CA LEU A 51 12.29 18.41 -6.21
C LEU A 51 11.33 19.59 -6.00
N ARG A 52 11.67 20.77 -6.50
CA ARG A 52 10.95 22.05 -6.32
C ARG A 52 10.69 22.34 -4.83
N ILE A 53 11.76 22.37 -4.05
CA ILE A 53 11.73 22.62 -2.60
C ILE A 53 12.53 23.85 -2.22
N GLY A 54 12.23 24.43 -1.05
CA GLY A 54 12.99 25.55 -0.48
C GLY A 54 14.33 25.11 0.12
N LYS A 55 15.24 26.08 0.30
CA LYS A 55 16.60 25.90 0.84
C LYS A 55 16.64 25.13 2.16
N VAL A 56 15.91 25.61 3.16
CA VAL A 56 15.87 24.99 4.50
C VAL A 56 15.48 23.51 4.43
N LYS A 57 14.55 23.14 3.55
CA LYS A 57 14.14 21.75 3.37
C LYS A 57 15.22 20.92 2.69
N ALA A 58 15.88 21.46 1.68
CA ALA A 58 16.96 20.78 0.98
C ALA A 58 18.15 20.50 1.92
N GLU A 59 18.59 21.49 2.69
CA GLU A 59 19.66 21.33 3.69
C GLU A 59 19.31 20.28 4.74
N ARG A 60 18.07 20.33 5.25
CA ARG A 60 17.57 19.34 6.21
C ARG A 60 17.55 17.93 5.61
N LEU A 61 17.08 17.77 4.37
CA LEU A 61 17.08 16.46 3.70
C LEU A 61 18.50 15.90 3.51
N ILE A 62 19.48 16.74 3.17
CA ILE A 62 20.88 16.32 3.06
C ILE A 62 21.42 15.84 4.41
N ARG A 63 21.04 16.51 5.51
CA ARG A 63 21.40 16.09 6.87
C ARG A 63 20.73 14.78 7.25
N ASP A 64 19.40 14.74 7.17
CA ASP A 64 18.56 13.58 7.49
C ASP A 64 18.95 12.33 6.67
N MET A 65 19.46 12.52 5.44
CA MET A 65 19.97 11.45 4.57
C MET A 65 21.21 10.75 5.13
N LYS A 66 22.07 11.46 5.88
CA LYS A 66 23.29 10.89 6.48
C LYS A 66 22.98 9.90 7.60
N ASP A 67 21.86 10.10 8.28
CA ASP A 67 21.45 9.33 9.46
C ASP A 67 20.46 8.20 9.12
N SER A 68 20.18 7.96 7.83
CA SER A 68 19.11 7.07 7.37
C SER A 68 19.66 5.87 6.60
N ASP A 69 19.22 4.66 6.99
CA ASP A 69 19.59 3.38 6.36
C ASP A 69 19.20 3.24 4.87
N LEU A 70 18.41 4.19 4.35
CA LEU A 70 18.09 4.28 2.92
C LEU A 70 19.30 4.68 2.06
N PHE A 71 20.34 5.25 2.66
CA PHE A 71 21.45 5.84 1.94
C PHE A 71 22.78 5.38 2.54
N THR A 72 23.71 5.02 1.66
CA THR A 72 25.12 4.83 1.99
C THR A 72 25.89 5.98 1.37
N ILE A 73 26.66 6.71 2.17
CA ILE A 73 27.42 7.88 1.72
C ILE A 73 28.90 7.53 1.77
N ASP A 74 29.57 7.65 0.63
CA ASP A 74 30.99 7.39 0.45
C ASP A 74 31.64 8.63 -0.19
N GLY A 75 32.19 9.51 0.65
CA GLY A 75 32.65 10.83 0.24
C GLY A 75 31.55 11.65 -0.44
N ASN A 76 31.72 11.91 -1.74
CA ASN A 76 30.77 12.68 -2.55
C ASN A 76 29.73 11.80 -3.28
N LYS A 77 29.77 10.49 -3.07
CA LYS A 77 28.89 9.50 -3.67
C LYS A 77 27.79 9.15 -2.67
N VAL A 78 26.55 9.16 -3.13
CA VAL A 78 25.38 8.70 -2.38
C VAL A 78 24.78 7.52 -3.12
N VAL A 79 24.66 6.38 -2.44
CA VAL A 79 24.05 5.16 -2.95
C VAL A 79 22.74 4.93 -2.23
N VAL A 80 21.65 4.74 -2.97
CA VAL A 80 20.36 4.39 -2.37
C VAL A 80 20.26 2.88 -2.19
N SER A 81 20.02 2.44 -0.96
CA SER A 81 19.80 1.05 -0.58
C SER A 81 18.78 0.37 -1.47
N SER A 82 18.95 -0.94 -1.68
CA SER A 82 17.99 -1.73 -2.45
C SER A 82 16.61 -1.67 -1.80
N PHE A 83 15.55 -1.53 -2.61
CA PHE A 83 14.18 -1.68 -2.11
C PHE A 83 13.72 -3.14 -2.11
N ARG A 84 14.57 -4.07 -2.55
CA ARG A 84 14.26 -5.50 -2.53
C ARG A 84 14.30 -6.00 -1.10
N ASP A 85 13.41 -6.94 -0.83
CA ASP A 85 13.40 -7.68 0.42
C ASP A 85 14.30 -8.92 0.27
N HIS A 86 15.34 -8.99 1.10
CA HIS A 86 16.30 -10.10 1.13
C HIS A 86 16.02 -11.09 2.27
N THR A 87 14.90 -10.93 2.99
CA THR A 87 14.53 -11.87 4.05
C THR A 87 14.17 -13.24 3.47
N THR A 88 14.65 -14.31 4.13
CA THR A 88 14.32 -15.69 3.76
C THR A 88 12.93 -16.04 4.27
N LYS A 89 12.04 -16.45 3.37
CA LYS A 89 10.66 -16.84 3.64
C LYS A 89 10.46 -18.28 3.25
N TRP A 90 9.48 -18.93 3.87
CA TRP A 90 9.23 -20.35 3.71
C TRP A 90 7.81 -20.59 3.22
N THR A 91 7.67 -21.43 2.20
CA THR A 91 6.37 -21.92 1.76
C THR A 91 5.85 -23.00 2.73
N ARG A 92 4.55 -23.32 2.64
CA ARG A 92 3.95 -24.44 3.39
C ARG A 92 4.60 -25.81 3.12
N LYS A 93 5.35 -25.93 2.01
CA LYS A 93 6.08 -27.14 1.61
C LYS A 93 7.58 -27.06 1.98
N ASN A 94 7.95 -26.22 2.95
CA ASN A 94 9.34 -25.98 3.38
C ASN A 94 10.31 -25.59 2.25
N LYS A 95 9.81 -24.98 1.17
CA LYS A 95 10.68 -24.35 0.17
C LYS A 95 11.00 -22.91 0.55
N GLU A 96 12.28 -22.58 0.54
CA GLU A 96 12.76 -21.21 0.72
C GLU A 96 12.49 -20.35 -0.51
N TYR A 97 12.12 -19.10 -0.28
CA TYR A 97 12.04 -18.06 -1.29
C TYR A 97 12.38 -16.69 -0.69
N HIS A 98 12.76 -15.72 -1.52
CA HIS A 98 12.87 -14.32 -1.13
C HIS A 98 11.84 -13.55 -1.93
N GLY A 99 11.09 -12.65 -1.31
CA GLY A 99 10.03 -11.96 -2.04
C GLY A 99 9.13 -11.13 -1.16
N ALA A 100 8.51 -10.11 -1.74
CA ALA A 100 7.66 -9.19 -1.02
C ALA A 100 6.56 -8.61 -1.92
N MET A 101 5.49 -8.14 -1.27
CA MET A 101 4.50 -7.31 -1.93
C MET A 101 5.11 -5.94 -2.22
N VAL A 102 5.04 -5.52 -3.47
CA VAL A 102 5.58 -4.22 -3.93
C VAL A 102 4.49 -3.34 -4.52
N CYS A 103 4.75 -2.04 -4.53
CA CYS A 103 4.05 -1.08 -5.36
C CYS A 103 4.99 -0.49 -6.42
N LYS A 104 4.44 -0.27 -7.61
CA LYS A 104 5.11 0.35 -8.75
C LYS A 104 5.01 1.88 -8.66
N PHE A 105 6.15 2.53 -8.86
CA PHE A 105 6.30 3.95 -9.12
C PHE A 105 6.74 4.13 -10.57
N GLU A 106 5.95 4.84 -11.36
CA GLU A 106 6.32 5.22 -12.73
C GLU A 106 7.52 6.16 -12.70
N VAL A 107 8.55 5.90 -13.51
CA VAL A 107 9.71 6.79 -13.66
C VAL A 107 9.32 7.99 -14.51
N LYS A 108 9.17 9.15 -13.86
CA LYS A 108 8.97 10.46 -14.50
C LYS A 108 9.45 11.56 -13.56
N GLU A 109 9.47 12.81 -14.04
CA GLU A 109 9.77 13.94 -13.18
C GLU A 109 8.64 14.18 -12.16
N TYR A 110 9.01 14.22 -10.88
CA TYR A 110 8.09 14.58 -9.81
C TYR A 110 8.73 15.61 -8.89
N THR A 111 7.87 16.46 -8.35
CA THR A 111 8.17 17.28 -7.18
C THR A 111 8.13 16.44 -5.90
N MET A 112 8.76 16.95 -4.83
CA MET A 112 8.67 16.33 -3.49
C MET A 112 7.22 16.19 -3.02
N LYS A 113 6.36 17.16 -3.33
CA LYS A 113 4.95 17.14 -2.95
C LYS A 113 4.20 16.02 -3.68
N GLU A 114 4.46 15.81 -4.95
CA GLU A 114 3.83 14.75 -5.74
C GLU A 114 4.26 13.37 -5.29
N LEU A 115 5.56 13.15 -5.05
CA LEU A 115 6.05 11.87 -4.51
C LEU A 115 5.47 11.58 -3.13
N TYR A 116 5.46 12.57 -2.24
CA TYR A 116 4.85 12.45 -0.92
C TYR A 116 3.37 12.05 -1.00
N ASN A 117 2.62 12.68 -1.91
CA ASN A 117 1.22 12.35 -2.13
C ASN A 117 1.05 10.96 -2.74
N LEU A 118 1.89 10.59 -3.71
CA LEU A 118 1.86 9.28 -4.34
C LEU A 118 2.12 8.15 -3.33
N ILE A 119 3.07 8.34 -2.40
CA ILE A 119 3.30 7.42 -1.28
C ILE A 119 2.03 7.30 -0.41
N ASN A 120 1.36 8.40 -0.09
CA ASN A 120 0.12 8.37 0.69
C ASN A 120 -1.01 7.66 -0.07
N GLU A 121 -1.13 7.88 -1.38
CA GLU A 121 -2.11 7.19 -2.22
C GLU A 121 -1.85 5.69 -2.24
N LYS A 122 -0.60 5.25 -2.43
CA LYS A 122 -0.24 3.82 -2.39
C LYS A 122 -0.52 3.19 -1.02
N LEU A 123 -0.18 3.89 0.07
CA LEU A 123 -0.49 3.43 1.44
C LEU A 123 -1.99 3.40 1.73
N PHE A 124 -2.77 4.31 1.14
CA PHE A 124 -4.23 4.34 1.26
C PHE A 124 -4.86 3.17 0.52
N VAL A 125 -4.43 2.89 -0.70
CA VAL A 125 -5.04 1.84 -1.52
C VAL A 125 -4.61 0.44 -1.10
N TYR A 126 -3.40 0.27 -0.56
CA TYR A 126 -2.88 -1.03 -0.18
C TYR A 126 -3.82 -1.87 0.72
N PRO A 127 -4.46 -1.35 1.79
CA PRO A 127 -5.45 -2.10 2.55
C PRO A 127 -6.63 -2.63 1.73
N ILE A 128 -7.05 -1.89 0.70
CA ILE A 128 -8.11 -2.30 -0.23
C ILE A 128 -7.60 -3.45 -1.10
N CYS A 129 -6.43 -3.30 -1.74
CA CYS A 129 -5.79 -4.40 -2.49
C CYS A 129 -5.63 -5.65 -1.63
N ALA A 130 -5.14 -5.50 -0.40
CA ALA A 130 -4.87 -6.62 0.50
C ALA A 130 -6.15 -7.33 0.96
N ALA A 131 -7.28 -6.61 1.03
CA ALA A 131 -8.59 -7.22 1.26
C ALA A 131 -9.06 -7.99 0.03
N GLU A 132 -9.01 -7.37 -1.15
CA GLU A 132 -9.39 -7.99 -2.42
C GLU A 132 -8.56 -9.26 -2.72
N HIS A 133 -7.23 -9.21 -2.56
CA HIS A 133 -6.37 -10.40 -2.75
C HIS A 133 -6.70 -11.53 -1.76
N LYS A 134 -7.03 -11.22 -0.51
CA LYS A 134 -7.44 -12.25 0.46
C LYS A 134 -8.74 -12.89 0.03
N ASP A 135 -9.69 -12.10 -0.48
CA ASP A 135 -10.98 -12.59 -0.93
C ASP A 135 -10.85 -13.44 -2.23
N CYS A 136 -9.91 -13.08 -3.13
CA CYS A 136 -9.60 -13.87 -4.34
C CYS A 136 -8.90 -15.22 -4.04
N CYS A 137 -8.09 -15.29 -2.99
CA CYS A 137 -7.31 -16.50 -2.63
C CYS A 137 -8.06 -17.46 -1.69
N MET A 138 -9.23 -17.07 -1.17
CA MET A 138 -10.12 -17.94 -0.42
C MET A 138 -11.00 -18.67 -1.44
N LYS A 139 -10.93 -20.01 -1.48
CA LYS A 139 -11.79 -20.83 -2.34
C LYS A 139 -13.24 -20.34 -2.24
N ALA A 140 -13.88 -20.10 -3.38
CA ALA A 140 -15.33 -20.00 -3.43
C ALA A 140 -15.88 -21.24 -2.70
N SER A 141 -16.75 -21.05 -1.71
CA SER A 141 -17.46 -22.17 -1.11
C SER A 141 -18.25 -22.89 -2.21
N ASP A 142 -18.35 -24.22 -2.13
CA ASP A 142 -19.05 -25.07 -3.11
C ASP A 142 -20.51 -24.62 -3.37
N ASP A 143 -21.09 -23.81 -2.49
CA ASP A 143 -22.40 -23.14 -2.61
C ASP A 143 -22.45 -22.00 -3.67
N GLY A 144 -21.40 -21.77 -4.46
CA GLY A 144 -21.34 -20.68 -5.44
C GLY A 144 -21.32 -19.27 -4.84
N LYS A 145 -21.24 -19.16 -3.51
CA LYS A 145 -21.03 -17.88 -2.82
C LYS A 145 -19.57 -17.48 -3.00
N VAL A 146 -19.33 -16.60 -3.97
CA VAL A 146 -18.09 -15.82 -4.07
C VAL A 146 -17.75 -15.32 -2.67
N GLY A 147 -16.53 -15.62 -2.21
CA GLY A 147 -16.01 -15.20 -0.90
C GLY A 147 -16.42 -13.76 -0.62
N ALA A 148 -17.09 -13.57 0.51
CA ALA A 148 -17.93 -12.44 0.84
C ALA A 148 -17.38 -11.08 0.39
N LYS A 149 -18.23 -10.32 -0.32
CA LYS A 149 -18.05 -8.90 -0.69
C LYS A 149 -17.18 -8.12 0.30
N GLY A 150 -16.04 -7.63 -0.22
CA GLY A 150 -15.28 -6.48 0.26
C GLY A 150 -15.26 -6.30 1.77
N LYS A 151 -14.27 -6.89 2.44
CA LYS A 151 -14.03 -6.68 3.87
C LYS A 151 -14.20 -5.20 4.23
N ALA A 152 -15.08 -4.90 5.17
CA ALA A 152 -15.31 -3.53 5.60
C ALA A 152 -14.02 -2.95 6.21
N ILE A 153 -13.50 -1.87 5.63
CA ILE A 153 -12.27 -1.21 6.07
C ILE A 153 -12.64 0.05 6.83
N THR A 154 -12.20 0.18 8.07
CA THR A 154 -12.50 1.37 8.85
C THR A 154 -11.54 2.52 8.50
N ILE A 155 -11.99 3.77 8.67
CA ILE A 155 -11.10 4.95 8.55
C ILE A 155 -9.89 4.83 9.49
N GLY A 156 -10.07 4.18 10.65
CA GLY A 156 -8.99 3.88 11.59
C GLY A 156 -7.87 3.03 10.98
N GLN A 157 -8.19 2.07 10.11
CA GLN A 157 -7.19 1.25 9.41
C GLN A 157 -6.38 2.07 8.41
N PHE A 158 -7.04 2.96 7.64
CA PHE A 158 -6.32 3.90 6.75
C PHE A 158 -5.47 4.90 7.53
N LYS A 159 -5.96 5.40 8.66
CA LYS A 159 -5.19 6.27 9.56
C LYS A 159 -3.91 5.59 10.04
N LYS A 160 -4.00 4.33 10.50
CA LYS A 160 -2.84 3.55 10.93
C LYS A 160 -1.84 3.31 9.78
N ALA A 161 -2.32 3.03 8.57
CA ALA A 161 -1.46 2.74 7.43
C ALA A 161 -0.66 3.97 6.95
N ILE A 162 -1.30 5.14 6.89
CA ILE A 162 -0.72 6.35 6.29
C ILE A 162 -0.07 7.25 7.36
N ASN A 163 -0.42 7.03 8.63
CA ASN A 163 -0.12 7.86 9.78
C ASN A 163 -0.55 9.33 9.60
N MET A 164 -1.84 9.54 9.32
CA MET A 164 -2.44 10.86 9.09
C MET A 164 -3.69 11.06 9.96
N SER A 165 -4.07 12.32 10.19
CA SER A 165 -5.31 12.63 10.91
C SER A 165 -6.55 12.16 10.12
N SER A 166 -7.65 11.89 10.82
CA SER A 166 -8.90 11.42 10.20
C SER A 166 -9.41 12.37 9.12
N GLY A 167 -9.31 13.69 9.33
CA GLY A 167 -9.69 14.70 8.34
C GLY A 167 -8.84 14.63 7.08
N ALA A 168 -7.53 14.43 7.21
CA ALA A 168 -6.63 14.34 6.07
C ALA A 168 -6.82 13.03 5.28
N VAL A 169 -7.06 11.91 5.97
CA VAL A 169 -7.45 10.63 5.36
C VAL A 169 -8.78 10.75 4.63
N SER A 170 -9.77 11.43 5.21
CA SER A 170 -11.06 11.69 4.57
C SER A 170 -10.92 12.54 3.31
N LYS A 171 -10.07 13.57 3.33
CA LYS A 171 -9.76 14.38 2.14
C LYS A 171 -9.10 13.54 1.05
N LEU A 172 -8.17 12.66 1.41
CA LEU A 172 -7.53 11.73 0.47
C LEU A 172 -8.54 10.73 -0.12
N LYS A 173 -9.43 10.16 0.71
CA LYS A 173 -10.54 9.31 0.26
C LYS A 173 -11.38 10.04 -0.80
N LYS A 174 -11.87 11.25 -0.48
CA LYS A 174 -12.70 12.03 -1.40
C LYS A 174 -11.98 12.33 -2.71
N LYS A 175 -10.69 12.66 -2.64
CA LYS A 175 -9.84 12.88 -3.82
C LYS A 175 -9.77 11.61 -4.68
N LEU A 176 -9.45 10.45 -4.10
CA LEU A 176 -9.31 9.19 -4.83
C LEU A 176 -10.63 8.72 -5.46
N ILE A 177 -11.77 8.99 -4.82
CA ILE A 177 -13.11 8.74 -5.38
C ILE A 177 -13.38 9.70 -6.55
N GLY A 178 -13.09 10.99 -6.39
CA GLY A 178 -13.25 11.99 -7.44
C GLY A 178 -12.36 11.73 -8.66
N GLU A 179 -11.18 11.13 -8.46
CA GLU A 179 -10.29 10.66 -9.52
C GLU A 179 -10.70 9.32 -10.14
N GLY A 180 -11.77 8.67 -9.64
CA GLY A 180 -12.22 7.37 -10.15
C GLY A 180 -11.27 6.21 -9.88
N LYS A 181 -10.33 6.35 -8.93
CA LYS A 181 -9.36 5.29 -8.57
C LYS A 181 -9.96 4.23 -7.64
N ILE A 182 -10.90 4.65 -6.78
CA ILE A 182 -11.59 3.76 -5.83
C ILE A 182 -13.09 4.09 -5.81
N SER A 183 -13.90 3.09 -5.45
CA SER A 183 -15.30 3.30 -5.04
C SER A 183 -15.47 2.97 -3.55
N SER A 184 -16.51 3.54 -2.91
CA SER A 184 -16.87 3.17 -1.55
C SER A 184 -18.38 3.20 -1.33
N THR A 185 -18.92 2.25 -0.58
CA THR A 185 -20.31 2.31 -0.11
C THR A 185 -20.50 3.34 1.01
N LEU A 186 -21.75 3.75 1.23
CA LEU A 186 -22.10 4.58 2.38
C LEU A 186 -22.01 3.75 3.67
N ALA A 187 -21.51 4.37 4.74
CA ALA A 187 -21.58 3.77 6.06
C ALA A 187 -23.03 3.88 6.55
N GLU A 188 -23.60 2.77 7.02
CA GLU A 188 -24.96 2.74 7.55
C GLU A 188 -24.92 2.54 9.05
N LYS A 189 -25.77 3.30 9.76
CA LYS A 189 -26.01 3.13 11.19
C LYS A 189 -27.46 2.70 11.37
N HIS A 190 -27.65 1.55 11.98
CA HIS A 190 -28.95 1.00 12.33
C HIS A 190 -29.07 1.00 13.86
N SER A 191 -30.25 1.34 14.38
CA SER A 191 -30.56 1.28 15.80
C SER A 191 -31.85 0.50 16.01
N PHE A 192 -31.95 -0.18 17.16
CA PHE A 192 -33.14 -0.93 17.56
C PHE A 192 -33.26 -0.94 19.09
N ASP A 193 -34.47 -1.08 19.63
CA ASP A 193 -34.66 -1.23 21.07
C ASP A 193 -34.38 -2.69 21.48
N VAL A 194 -33.46 -2.89 22.43
CA VAL A 194 -33.07 -4.25 22.87
C VAL A 194 -34.19 -4.96 23.62
N ARG A 195 -35.18 -4.22 24.14
CA ARG A 195 -36.36 -4.78 24.80
C ARG A 195 -37.38 -5.33 23.80
N ASN A 196 -37.31 -4.88 22.54
CA ASN A 196 -38.16 -5.37 21.47
C ASN A 196 -37.45 -6.50 20.71
N GLU A 197 -37.76 -7.75 21.08
CA GLU A 197 -37.14 -8.92 20.47
C GLU A 197 -37.39 -9.02 18.96
N GLU A 198 -38.57 -8.63 18.48
CA GLU A 198 -38.91 -8.71 17.05
C GLU A 198 -38.11 -7.70 16.23
N GLU A 199 -38.04 -6.46 16.69
CA GLU A 199 -37.25 -5.40 16.05
C GLU A 199 -35.77 -5.75 16.05
N THR A 200 -35.27 -6.28 17.17
CA THR A 200 -33.91 -6.78 17.31
C THR A 200 -33.61 -7.88 16.30
N LYS A 201 -34.44 -8.95 16.24
CA LYS A 201 -34.27 -10.06 15.30
C LYS A 201 -34.32 -9.59 13.84
N ARG A 202 -35.25 -8.70 13.50
CA ARG A 202 -35.41 -8.14 12.14
C ARG A 202 -34.17 -7.33 11.74
N THR A 203 -33.66 -6.49 12.62
CA THR A 203 -32.51 -5.61 12.34
C THR A 203 -31.21 -6.40 12.24
N LEU A 204 -31.01 -7.38 13.11
CA LEU A 204 -29.87 -8.29 13.06
C LEU A 204 -29.88 -9.15 11.78
N LYS A 205 -31.04 -9.69 11.40
CA LYS A 205 -31.18 -10.46 10.15
C LYS A 205 -30.92 -9.60 8.92
N ARG A 206 -31.44 -8.36 8.89
CA ARG A 206 -31.24 -7.40 7.77
C ARG A 206 -29.76 -7.01 7.61
N THR A 207 -29.06 -6.81 8.71
CA THR A 207 -27.64 -6.38 8.71
C THR A 207 -26.64 -7.54 8.65
N GLY A 208 -27.12 -8.79 8.74
CA GLY A 208 -26.28 -9.99 8.78
C GLY A 208 -25.42 -10.13 10.04
N LYS A 209 -25.69 -9.34 11.08
CA LYS A 209 -24.94 -9.34 12.35
C LYS A 209 -25.61 -10.26 13.36
N LYS A 210 -24.80 -10.92 14.20
CA LYS A 210 -25.29 -11.78 15.28
C LYS A 210 -25.65 -11.02 16.56
N LYS A 211 -25.11 -9.82 16.76
CA LYS A 211 -25.33 -8.94 17.92
C LYS A 211 -25.09 -7.47 17.57
N ALA A 212 -25.56 -6.56 18.41
CA ALA A 212 -25.23 -5.14 18.33
C ALA A 212 -23.71 -4.91 18.45
N ASP A 213 -23.20 -3.86 17.80
CA ASP A 213 -21.80 -3.44 17.95
C ASP A 213 -21.57 -2.71 19.28
N PHE A 214 -22.57 -1.95 19.76
CA PHE A 214 -22.60 -1.35 21.10
C PHE A 214 -24.04 -1.04 21.53
N ILE A 215 -24.25 -0.85 22.84
CA ILE A 215 -25.56 -0.57 23.46
C ILE A 215 -25.44 0.71 24.30
N VAL A 216 -26.42 1.60 24.20
CA VAL A 216 -26.55 2.79 25.04
C VAL A 216 -27.95 2.82 25.63
N GLY A 217 -28.08 2.64 26.94
CA GLY A 217 -29.37 2.49 27.61
C GLY A 217 -30.12 1.27 27.07
N THR A 218 -31.32 1.48 26.55
CA THR A 218 -32.16 0.45 25.94
C THR A 218 -32.02 0.34 24.42
N LEU A 219 -31.08 1.07 23.79
CA LEU A 219 -30.88 1.07 22.34
C LEU A 219 -29.60 0.30 21.96
N GLY A 220 -29.77 -0.71 21.10
CA GLY A 220 -28.69 -1.39 20.41
C GLY A 220 -28.35 -0.69 19.10
N PHE A 221 -27.06 -0.59 18.78
CA PHE A 221 -26.57 0.02 17.54
C PHE A 221 -25.76 -0.98 16.72
N ILE A 222 -25.98 -0.97 15.40
CA ILE A 222 -25.17 -1.67 14.41
C ILE A 222 -24.61 -0.66 13.44
N VAL A 223 -23.30 -0.72 13.22
CA VAL A 223 -22.59 0.09 12.24
C VAL A 223 -22.08 -0.82 11.13
N LEU A 224 -22.68 -0.67 9.94
CA LEU A 224 -22.14 -1.25 8.72
C LEU A 224 -21.07 -0.32 8.19
N ALA A 225 -19.81 -0.74 8.33
CA ALA A 225 -18.67 0.02 7.84
C ALA A 225 -18.63 0.03 6.30
N CYS A 226 -18.02 1.07 5.73
CA CYS A 226 -17.82 1.18 4.29
C CYS A 226 -17.04 -0.03 3.75
N SER A 227 -17.54 -0.61 2.67
CA SER A 227 -16.76 -1.45 1.78
C SER A 227 -16.09 -0.57 0.72
N TYR A 228 -14.89 -0.95 0.31
CA TYR A 228 -14.10 -0.24 -0.69
C TYR A 228 -13.75 -1.21 -1.82
N SER A 229 -13.66 -0.70 -3.04
CA SER A 229 -13.10 -1.45 -4.17
C SER A 229 -12.20 -0.57 -5.03
N ILE A 230 -11.23 -1.19 -5.69
CA ILE A 230 -10.40 -0.53 -6.69
C ILE A 230 -11.13 -0.53 -8.01
N THR A 231 -11.37 0.65 -8.56
CA THR A 231 -12.06 0.82 -9.85
C THR A 231 -11.07 0.95 -11.00
N ASP A 232 -9.91 1.56 -10.75
CA ASP A 232 -8.85 1.73 -11.75
C ASP A 232 -7.93 0.51 -11.80
N ARG A 233 -7.94 -0.19 -12.95
CA ARG A 233 -7.08 -1.35 -13.20
C ARG A 233 -5.60 -1.00 -13.12
N MET A 234 -5.19 0.21 -13.51
CA MET A 234 -3.79 0.65 -13.40
C MET A 234 -3.33 0.78 -11.95
N VAL A 235 -4.26 1.11 -11.04
CA VAL A 235 -3.98 1.13 -9.61
C VAL A 235 -3.78 -0.28 -9.09
N SER A 236 -4.66 -1.21 -9.46
CA SER A 236 -4.56 -2.64 -9.11
C SER A 236 -3.26 -3.26 -9.64
N ASP A 237 -2.97 -3.13 -10.93
CA ASP A 237 -1.75 -3.62 -11.59
C ASP A 237 -0.46 -2.94 -11.07
N GLY A 238 -0.64 -1.83 -10.36
CA GLY A 238 0.38 -1.11 -9.63
C GLY A 238 0.87 -1.85 -8.38
N PHE A 239 0.18 -2.86 -7.90
CA PHE A 239 0.58 -3.72 -6.79
C PHE A 239 0.84 -5.14 -7.30
N ARG A 240 1.91 -5.78 -6.83
CA ARG A 240 2.20 -7.18 -7.17
C ARG A 240 3.08 -7.84 -6.12
N HIS A 241 2.99 -9.15 -5.97
CA HIS A 241 4.00 -9.92 -5.25
C HIS A 241 5.19 -10.18 -6.18
N LEU A 242 6.41 -9.87 -5.71
CA LEU A 242 7.65 -10.16 -6.44
C LEU A 242 8.50 -11.14 -5.63
N ILE A 243 8.89 -12.24 -6.27
CA ILE A 243 9.86 -13.20 -5.74
C ILE A 243 11.22 -12.84 -6.33
N TYR A 244 12.17 -12.50 -5.46
CA TYR A 244 13.54 -12.17 -5.81
C TYR A 244 14.37 -13.46 -5.84
N GLY A 245 14.57 -14.01 -7.02
CA GLY A 245 15.46 -15.17 -7.20
C GLY A 245 14.79 -16.52 -6.92
N LYS A 246 14.50 -17.23 -8.00
CA LYS A 246 15.11 -18.54 -8.27
C LYS A 246 15.19 -18.70 -9.80
N GLN A 247 16.23 -18.11 -10.42
CA GLN A 247 16.54 -18.37 -11.83
C GLN A 247 16.93 -19.85 -12.08
N ASN A 248 17.20 -20.63 -11.03
CA ASN A 248 17.68 -22.01 -11.14
C ASN A 248 16.61 -23.11 -11.04
N GLU A 249 15.34 -22.79 -10.79
CA GLU A 249 14.26 -23.78 -10.99
C GLU A 249 13.75 -23.63 -12.44
N LYS A 250 14.30 -24.48 -13.32
CA LYS A 250 13.77 -24.70 -14.69
C LYS A 250 12.32 -25.17 -14.55
N VAL A 251 11.36 -24.28 -14.75
CA VAL A 251 9.96 -24.67 -14.91
C VAL A 251 9.78 -25.03 -16.38
N ILE A 252 9.29 -26.24 -16.65
CA ILE A 252 8.90 -26.64 -18.01
C ILE A 252 7.73 -25.76 -18.40
N GLN A 253 7.98 -24.75 -19.25
CA GLN A 253 6.92 -24.01 -19.90
C GLN A 253 6.23 -24.95 -20.90
N LYS A 254 4.92 -24.79 -21.08
CA LYS A 254 4.07 -25.65 -21.93
C LYS A 254 4.60 -25.81 -23.37
N ASP A 255 5.50 -24.93 -23.80
CA ASP A 255 6.19 -24.97 -25.09
C ASP A 255 7.71 -25.14 -24.88
N MET A 256 8.12 -26.35 -24.48
CA MET A 256 9.49 -26.92 -24.42
C MET A 256 10.70 -25.96 -24.58
N SER A 257 10.72 -24.86 -23.83
CA SER A 257 11.83 -23.90 -23.81
C SER A 257 12.30 -23.76 -22.37
N PHE A 258 13.61 -23.98 -22.18
CA PHE A 258 14.27 -23.83 -20.89
C PHE A 258 14.39 -22.34 -20.57
N GLY A 259 13.39 -21.80 -19.86
CA GLY A 259 13.40 -20.44 -19.32
C GLY A 259 13.27 -20.45 -17.80
N GLY A 260 13.97 -19.53 -17.12
CA GLY A 260 13.76 -19.30 -15.68
C GLY A 260 12.32 -18.87 -15.40
N ILE A 261 11.92 -18.93 -14.13
CA ILE A 261 10.63 -18.37 -13.67
C ILE A 261 10.56 -16.92 -14.17
N PRO A 262 9.58 -16.56 -15.03
CA PRO A 262 9.43 -15.18 -15.49
C PRO A 262 9.29 -14.26 -14.28
N ASP A 263 9.92 -13.08 -14.34
CA ASP A 263 9.72 -12.01 -13.36
C ASP A 263 8.24 -11.59 -13.38
N GLY A 264 7.43 -12.28 -12.59
CA GLY A 264 6.00 -12.08 -12.51
C GLY A 264 5.21 -13.37 -12.63
N PHE A 265 5.09 -14.14 -11.54
CA PHE A 265 3.90 -14.94 -11.31
C PHE A 265 3.72 -15.28 -9.81
N PHE A 266 2.53 -14.97 -9.29
CA PHE A 266 1.56 -15.85 -8.59
C PHE A 266 0.73 -15.02 -7.59
N CYS A 267 -0.56 -14.93 -7.91
CA CYS A 267 -1.74 -14.59 -7.08
C CYS A 267 -1.70 -13.34 -6.18
#